data_AF-A0AAD7SZM6-F1
#
_entry.id   AF-A0AAD7SZM6-F1
#
_cell.length_a   1.000
_cell.length_b   1.000
_cell.length_c   1.000
_cell.angle_alpha   90.00
_cell.angle_beta   90.00
_cell.angle_gamma   90.00
#
_symmetry.space_group_name_H-M   'P 1'
#
loop_
_entity.id
_entity.type
_entity.pdbx_description
1 polymer ?
#
loop_
_entity_poly.entity_id
_entity_poly.type
_entity_poly.pdbx_seq_one_letter_code
_entity_poly.pdbx_strand_id
1 'polypeptide(L)'
;MSPMANVPGSAINHCTRVQTPSSACRPSPRATAPRPLSPCRTAACPELLIGLSYNATTGRLSVELIKGSHFRNLAINRPPDTYGKLTLLNSMGQEISRCKTSIRRGQPNPVYKETFVFQVALFQLSDVTLMVSIYNRRSMKRKEMVGWISMGQNSSGEEEQLHWQDMKESRGQQVCRWHVLLES
;
A
#
# COMPACT_ATOMS: atom_id res chain seq x y z
N MET A 1 -12.49 3.68 40.44
CA MET A 1 -12.20 4.55 39.28
C MET A 1 -11.85 3.62 38.13
N SER A 2 -12.84 3.26 37.31
CA SER A 2 -12.67 2.33 36.18
C SER A 2 -12.58 3.16 34.89
N PRO A 3 -11.60 2.91 33.99
CA PRO A 3 -11.55 3.66 32.74
C PRO A 3 -12.62 3.15 31.78
N MET A 4 -13.25 4.12 31.11
CA MET A 4 -14.30 3.96 30.11
C MET A 4 -13.87 3.05 28.95
N ALA A 5 -14.62 1.98 28.72
CA ALA A 5 -14.57 1.23 27.47
C ALA A 5 -15.26 2.05 26.38
N ASN A 6 -14.51 2.30 25.32
CA ASN A 6 -14.87 3.15 24.19
C ASN A 6 -15.95 2.47 23.31
N VAL A 7 -16.86 3.28 22.77
CA VAL A 7 -18.02 2.89 21.98
C VAL A 7 -17.59 2.36 20.59
N PRO A 8 -18.10 1.22 20.09
CA PRO A 8 -17.83 0.77 18.72
C PRO A 8 -18.76 1.49 17.73
N GLY A 9 -18.22 2.39 16.93
CA GLY A 9 -18.91 3.08 15.85
C GLY A 9 -18.63 2.46 14.47
N SER A 10 -19.69 2.00 13.81
CA SER A 10 -19.82 1.65 12.38
C SER A 10 -18.99 0.49 11.81
N ALA A 11 -19.72 -0.60 11.52
CA ALA A 11 -19.30 -1.70 10.67
C ALA A 11 -19.03 -1.21 9.23
N ILE A 12 -17.75 -1.08 8.89
CA ILE A 12 -17.25 -1.12 7.51
C ILE A 12 -16.20 -2.22 7.54
N ASN A 13 -16.45 -3.33 6.85
CA ASN A 13 -15.66 -4.57 6.86
C ASN A 13 -14.21 -4.36 7.32
N HIS A 14 -13.95 -4.87 8.53
CA HIS A 14 -12.84 -4.51 9.40
C HIS A 14 -11.47 -4.73 8.73
N CYS A 15 -10.97 -3.69 8.06
CA CYS A 15 -9.54 -3.62 7.81
C CYS A 15 -8.85 -3.54 9.17
N THR A 16 -8.14 -4.59 9.55
CA THR A 16 -7.45 -4.64 10.84
C THR A 16 -5.99 -4.31 10.61
N ARG A 17 -5.50 -3.28 11.31
CA ARG A 17 -4.09 -2.98 11.37
C ARG A 17 -3.42 -3.98 12.32
N VAL A 18 -2.46 -4.75 11.81
CA VAL A 18 -1.68 -5.70 12.61
C VAL A 18 -0.22 -5.25 12.67
N GLN A 19 0.40 -5.36 13.84
CA GLN A 19 1.85 -5.25 13.97
C GLN A 19 2.45 -6.57 13.50
N THR A 20 3.19 -6.53 12.39
CA THR A 20 3.88 -7.71 11.86
C THR A 20 5.06 -8.09 12.77
N PRO A 21 5.14 -9.34 13.29
CA PRO A 21 6.43 -9.90 13.64
C PRO A 21 7.23 -10.02 12.34
N SER A 22 8.51 -9.65 12.39
CA SER A 22 9.44 -9.57 11.25
C SER A 22 9.52 -10.88 10.47
N SER A 23 8.57 -11.13 9.59
CA SER A 23 8.55 -12.25 8.67
C SER A 23 9.47 -11.89 7.52
N ALA A 24 10.36 -12.80 7.10
CA ALA A 24 11.27 -12.53 6.02
C ALA A 24 10.48 -12.26 4.71
N CYS A 25 10.34 -10.97 4.34
CA CYS A 25 9.88 -10.54 3.03
C CYS A 25 10.69 -11.31 1.99
N ARG A 26 10.04 -12.19 1.21
CA ARG A 26 10.73 -12.83 0.10
C ARG A 26 10.82 -11.80 -1.03
N PRO A 27 12.04 -11.40 -1.46
CA PRO A 27 12.15 -10.62 -2.67
C PRO A 27 11.59 -11.46 -3.82
N SER A 28 10.78 -10.85 -4.69
CA SER A 28 10.29 -11.55 -5.87
C SER A 28 11.48 -12.11 -6.66
N PRO A 29 11.55 -13.41 -6.98
CA PRO A 29 12.70 -14.02 -7.67
C PRO A 29 12.96 -13.43 -9.06
N ARG A 30 11.96 -12.73 -9.63
CA ARG A 30 12.03 -12.07 -10.93
C ARG A 30 12.59 -10.64 -10.89
N ALA A 31 12.95 -10.11 -9.72
CA ALA A 31 13.62 -8.81 -9.58
C ALA A 31 15.14 -8.84 -9.90
N THR A 32 15.68 -9.97 -10.38
CA THR A 32 17.12 -10.19 -10.61
C THR A 32 17.52 -10.15 -12.10
N ALA A 33 16.72 -9.50 -12.96
CA ALA A 33 17.19 -9.15 -14.30
C ALA A 33 17.79 -7.73 -14.26
N PRO A 34 19.00 -7.49 -14.78
CA PRO A 34 19.43 -6.13 -15.06
C PRO A 34 18.42 -5.54 -16.05
N ARG A 35 17.61 -4.58 -15.58
CA ARG A 35 16.67 -3.85 -16.44
C ARG A 35 17.46 -3.30 -17.63
N PRO A 36 17.04 -3.54 -18.89
CA PRO A 36 17.55 -2.77 -20.02
C PRO A 36 17.35 -1.30 -19.68
N LEU A 37 18.44 -0.54 -19.72
CA LEU A 37 18.43 0.89 -19.44
C LEU A 37 17.61 1.59 -20.53
N SER A 38 16.29 1.68 -20.31
CA SER A 38 15.45 2.66 -20.98
C SER A 38 15.91 4.04 -20.52
N PRO A 39 16.43 4.91 -21.41
CA PRO A 39 16.94 6.21 -21.02
C PRO A 39 15.77 7.20 -20.86
N CYS A 40 14.90 7.02 -19.85
CA CYS A 40 14.02 8.07 -19.33
C CYS A 40 13.31 7.61 -18.03
N ARG A 41 14.06 7.40 -16.95
CA ARG A 41 13.49 7.39 -15.59
C ARG A 41 14.44 8.15 -14.68
N THR A 42 14.32 9.47 -14.76
CA THR A 42 15.00 10.47 -13.95
C THR A 42 14.91 10.11 -12.46
N ALA A 43 16.00 10.34 -11.73
CA ALA A 43 16.21 10.01 -10.32
C ALA A 43 15.32 10.80 -9.31
N ALA A 44 14.01 10.91 -9.55
CA ALA A 44 13.11 11.78 -8.78
C ALA A 44 11.68 11.27 -8.60
N CYS A 45 11.28 10.12 -9.18
CA CYS A 45 9.89 9.65 -9.04
C CYS A 45 9.64 9.05 -7.64
N PRO A 46 8.51 9.38 -6.98
CA PRO A 46 8.17 8.84 -5.67
C PRO A 46 7.92 7.32 -5.76
N GLU A 47 8.52 6.54 -4.86
CA GLU A 47 8.42 5.07 -4.87
C GLU A 47 7.95 4.53 -3.52
N LEU A 48 7.31 3.36 -3.54
CA LEU A 48 6.72 2.75 -2.37
C LEU A 48 6.98 1.25 -2.35
N LEU A 49 7.53 0.76 -1.25
CA LEU A 49 7.74 -0.66 -1.00
C LEU A 49 6.50 -1.24 -0.32
N ILE A 50 5.85 -2.18 -1.00
CA ILE A 50 4.64 -2.84 -0.53
C ILE A 50 4.86 -4.34 -0.45
N GLY A 51 4.46 -4.93 0.66
CA GLY A 51 4.33 -6.37 0.84
C GLY A 51 2.89 -6.80 0.63
N LEU A 52 2.64 -7.78 -0.25
CA LEU A 52 1.33 -8.40 -0.42
C LEU A 52 1.40 -9.88 -0.06
N SER A 53 0.44 -10.37 0.71
CA SER A 53 0.22 -11.80 0.92
C SER A 53 -1.27 -12.12 0.88
N TYR A 54 -1.63 -13.24 0.28
CA TYR A 54 -3.01 -13.69 0.28
C TYR A 54 -3.10 -15.14 0.69
N ASN A 55 -3.94 -15.40 1.70
CA ASN A 55 -4.29 -16.74 2.12
C ASN A 55 -5.67 -17.09 1.57
N ALA A 56 -5.70 -17.92 0.53
CA ALA A 56 -6.92 -18.39 -0.12
C ALA A 56 -7.79 -19.27 0.79
N THR A 57 -7.19 -20.01 1.73
CA THR A 57 -7.91 -20.85 2.69
C THR A 57 -8.71 -20.01 3.67
N THR A 58 -8.14 -18.91 4.16
CA THR A 58 -8.80 -18.03 5.14
C THR A 58 -9.48 -16.81 4.51
N GLY A 59 -9.30 -16.57 3.20
CA GLY A 59 -9.75 -15.36 2.50
C GLY A 59 -9.11 -14.07 3.02
N ARG A 60 -7.85 -14.12 3.47
CA ARG A 60 -7.17 -12.97 4.09
C ARG A 60 -6.14 -12.37 3.15
N LEU A 61 -6.38 -11.13 2.72
CA LEU A 61 -5.44 -10.31 1.97
C LEU A 61 -4.69 -9.40 2.93
N SER A 62 -3.40 -9.62 3.11
CA SER A 62 -2.54 -8.77 3.93
C SER A 62 -1.73 -7.85 3.03
N VAL A 63 -1.77 -6.56 3.33
CA VAL A 63 -1.05 -5.50 2.64
C VAL A 63 -0.16 -4.79 3.63
N GLU A 64 1.14 -4.94 3.49
CA GLU A 64 2.13 -4.26 4.30
C GLU A 64 2.67 -3.03 3.56
N LEU A 65 2.46 -1.86 4.15
CA LEU A 65 3.14 -0.64 3.76
C LEU A 65 4.47 -0.58 4.50
N ILE A 66 5.59 -0.84 3.81
CA ILE A 66 6.89 -1.00 4.46
C ILE A 66 7.59 0.36 4.58
N LYS A 67 7.90 0.98 3.44
CA LYS A 67 8.58 2.29 3.40
C LYS A 67 8.35 2.98 2.06
N GLY A 68 8.40 4.31 2.07
CA GLY A 68 8.47 5.13 0.88
C GLY A 68 9.89 5.61 0.61
N SER A 69 10.19 5.89 -0.65
CA SER A 69 11.43 6.52 -1.10
C SER A 69 11.11 7.69 -2.01
N HIS A 70 12.01 8.67 -2.06
CA HIS A 70 11.92 9.79 -3.01
C HIS A 70 10.65 10.65 -2.86
N PHE A 71 10.05 10.76 -1.67
CA PHE A 71 8.96 11.71 -1.40
C PHE A 71 9.44 13.16 -1.22
N ARG A 72 10.64 13.49 -1.71
CA ARG A 72 11.19 14.83 -1.63
C ARG A 72 10.44 15.75 -2.58
N ASN A 73 9.70 16.69 -2.02
CA ASN A 73 9.25 17.86 -2.75
C ASN A 73 10.41 18.87 -2.79
N LEU A 74 11.10 18.98 -3.93
CA LEU A 74 12.23 19.89 -4.13
C LEU A 74 11.87 21.37 -3.92
N ALA A 75 10.58 21.73 -3.92
CA ALA A 75 10.13 23.10 -3.69
C ALA A 75 10.03 23.49 -2.20
N ILE A 76 10.27 22.57 -1.26
CA ILE A 76 10.04 22.81 0.17
C ILE A 76 11.28 22.39 0.97
N ASN A 77 11.95 23.36 1.60
CA ASN A 77 13.09 23.16 2.52
C ASN A 77 12.75 22.35 3.79
N ARG A 78 11.56 21.73 3.87
CA ARG A 78 11.10 20.94 5.00
C ARG A 78 10.53 19.60 4.51
N PRO A 79 10.95 18.47 5.12
CA PRO A 79 10.42 17.17 4.75
C PRO A 79 8.91 17.04 5.04
N PRO A 80 8.13 16.38 4.17
CA PRO A 80 6.68 16.31 4.25
C PRO A 80 6.18 15.41 5.40
N ASP A 81 4.93 15.64 5.82
CA ASP A 81 4.21 14.78 6.76
C ASP A 81 3.33 13.81 5.97
N THR A 82 3.81 12.59 5.74
CA THR A 82 3.14 11.64 4.83
C THR A 82 2.32 10.59 5.57
N TYR A 83 1.19 10.20 4.98
CA TYR A 83 0.44 9.00 5.37
C TYR A 83 -0.06 8.27 4.14
N GLY A 84 -0.13 6.93 4.22
CA GLY A 84 -0.76 6.10 3.20
C GLY A 84 -2.24 5.89 3.50
N LYS A 85 -3.07 5.96 2.47
CA LYS A 85 -4.46 5.52 2.46
C LYS A 85 -4.53 4.28 1.58
N LEU A 86 -5.02 3.17 2.14
CA LEU A 86 -5.32 1.95 1.41
C LEU A 86 -6.85 1.87 1.27
N THR A 87 -7.33 1.72 0.05
CA THR A 87 -8.75 1.56 -0.26
C THR A 87 -8.91 0.31 -1.11
N LEU A 88 -9.76 -0.60 -0.69
CA LEU A 88 -10.17 -1.76 -1.46
C LEU A 88 -11.48 -1.45 -2.17
N LEU A 89 -11.48 -1.58 -3.50
CA LEU A 89 -12.62 -1.34 -4.37
C LEU A 89 -13.15 -2.67 -4.92
N ASN A 90 -14.46 -2.77 -5.14
CA ASN A 90 -15.07 -3.88 -5.89
C ASN A 90 -14.98 -3.63 -7.42
N SER A 91 -15.51 -4.57 -8.21
CA SER A 91 -15.56 -4.48 -9.68
C SER A 91 -16.39 -3.32 -10.21
N MET A 92 -17.29 -2.77 -9.39
CA MET A 92 -18.06 -1.57 -9.68
C MET A 92 -17.36 -0.28 -9.26
N GLY A 93 -16.12 -0.35 -8.74
CA GLY A 93 -15.37 0.80 -8.23
C GLY A 93 -15.87 1.35 -6.89
N GLN A 94 -16.72 0.62 -6.18
CA GLN A 94 -17.23 1.02 -4.86
C GLN A 94 -16.23 0.63 -3.76
N GLU A 95 -16.00 1.54 -2.81
CA GLU A 95 -15.14 1.31 -1.64
C GLU A 95 -15.75 0.24 -0.72
N ILE A 96 -15.14 -0.96 -0.71
CA ILE A 96 -15.48 -2.06 0.19
C ILE A 96 -14.90 -1.79 1.58
N SER A 97 -13.64 -1.38 1.63
CA SER A 97 -12.91 -1.16 2.88
C SER A 97 -11.82 -0.12 2.68
N ARG A 98 -11.47 0.57 3.77
CA ARG A 98 -10.42 1.58 3.77
C ARG A 98 -9.66 1.57 5.08
N CYS A 99 -8.37 1.83 4.99
CA CYS A 99 -7.51 2.00 6.14
C CYS A 99 -6.47 3.08 5.85
N LYS A 100 -5.91 3.64 6.92
CA LYS A 100 -4.91 4.69 6.85
C LYS A 100 -3.76 4.32 7.76
N THR A 101 -2.56 4.68 7.33
CA THR A 101 -1.37 4.48 8.15
C THR A 101 -1.24 5.55 9.21
N SER A 102 -0.33 5.35 10.17
CA SER A 102 0.16 6.46 10.98
C SER A 102 0.82 7.50 10.08
N ILE A 103 0.71 8.77 10.51
CA ILE A 103 1.37 9.89 9.84
C ILE A 103 2.84 9.89 10.24
N ARG A 104 3.73 9.78 9.26
CA ARG A 104 5.18 9.91 9.44
C ARG A 104 5.59 11.34 9.12
N ARG A 105 6.10 12.04 10.13
CA ARG A 105 6.41 13.48 10.05
C ARG A 105 7.87 13.72 9.73
N GLY A 106 8.15 14.64 8.81
CA GLY A 106 9.48 15.14 8.53
C GLY A 106 10.48 14.08 8.03
N GLN A 107 10.04 13.07 7.27
CA GLN A 107 10.92 12.05 6.70
C GLN A 107 10.80 12.01 5.16
N PRO A 108 11.90 12.21 4.41
CA PRO A 108 11.87 12.07 2.95
C PRO A 108 11.70 10.61 2.50
N ASN A 109 12.08 9.67 3.37
CA ASN A 109 11.94 8.23 3.18
C ASN A 109 11.18 7.65 4.38
N PRO A 110 9.85 7.84 4.47
CA PRO A 110 9.08 7.43 5.63
C PRO A 110 9.04 5.91 5.74
N VAL A 111 9.33 5.40 6.94
CA VAL A 111 9.21 3.97 7.24
C VAL A 111 7.88 3.76 7.97
N TYR A 112 6.93 3.09 7.31
CA TYR A 112 5.63 2.78 7.88
C TYR A 112 5.72 1.49 8.70
N LYS A 113 6.09 0.38 8.05
CA LYS A 113 6.07 -1.00 8.59
C LYS A 113 4.72 -1.33 9.23
N GLU A 114 3.66 -1.07 8.48
CA GLU A 114 2.28 -1.29 8.94
C GLU A 114 1.58 -2.26 8.01
N THR A 115 0.99 -3.32 8.59
CA THR A 115 0.25 -4.31 7.83
C THR A 115 -1.25 -4.14 8.04
N PHE A 116 -1.99 -4.23 6.94
CA PHE A 116 -3.43 -4.09 6.86
C PHE A 116 -4.01 -5.38 6.32
N VAL A 117 -4.93 -6.00 7.06
CA VAL A 117 -5.57 -7.24 6.64
C VAL A 117 -7.00 -6.95 6.21
N PHE A 118 -7.32 -7.33 4.98
CA PHE A 118 -8.64 -7.27 4.38
C PHE A 118 -9.22 -8.68 4.23
N GLN A 119 -10.52 -8.81 4.46
CA GLN A 119 -11.23 -10.07 4.26
C GLN A 119 -11.80 -10.09 2.83
N VAL A 120 -11.21 -10.90 1.95
CA VAL A 120 -11.55 -11.01 0.53
C VAL A 120 -11.61 -12.47 0.13
N ALA A 121 -12.78 -12.93 -0.31
CA ALA A 121 -12.92 -14.31 -0.79
C ALA A 121 -12.19 -14.52 -2.12
N LEU A 122 -11.74 -15.75 -2.39
CA LEU A 122 -10.92 -16.05 -3.58
C LEU A 122 -11.62 -15.66 -4.88
N PHE A 123 -12.93 -15.89 -4.97
CA PHE A 123 -13.73 -15.53 -6.15
C PHE A 123 -13.83 -14.00 -6.35
N GLN A 124 -13.75 -13.21 -5.27
CA GLN A 124 -13.75 -11.75 -5.35
C GLN A 124 -12.36 -11.19 -5.64
N LEU A 125 -11.29 -11.93 -5.35
CA LEU A 125 -9.93 -11.43 -5.45
C LEU A 125 -9.54 -10.99 -6.87
N SER A 126 -10.13 -11.62 -7.89
CA SER A 126 -9.94 -11.23 -9.30
C SER A 126 -10.67 -9.94 -9.69
N ASP A 127 -11.70 -9.59 -8.93
CA ASP A 127 -12.64 -8.49 -9.18
C ASP A 127 -12.43 -7.30 -8.23
N VAL A 128 -11.45 -7.39 -7.32
CA VAL A 128 -11.12 -6.28 -6.43
C VAL A 128 -9.94 -5.48 -6.97
N THR A 129 -9.95 -4.19 -6.65
CA THR A 129 -8.81 -3.30 -6.90
C THR A 129 -8.36 -2.72 -5.57
N LEU A 130 -7.11 -3.01 -5.21
CA LEU A 130 -6.42 -2.38 -4.10
C LEU A 130 -5.78 -1.09 -4.60
N MET A 131 -6.27 0.05 -4.11
CA MET A 131 -5.70 1.36 -4.38
C MET A 131 -4.90 1.83 -3.16
N VAL A 132 -3.66 2.26 -3.40
CA VAL A 132 -2.77 2.80 -2.37
C VAL A 132 -2.40 4.23 -2.76
N SER A 133 -2.80 5.20 -1.95
CA SER A 133 -2.57 6.62 -2.19
C SER A 133 -1.75 7.21 -1.04
N ILE A 134 -0.67 7.91 -1.36
CA ILE A 134 0.15 8.62 -0.37
C ILE A 134 -0.27 10.09 -0.37
N TYR A 135 -0.53 10.61 0.82
CA TYR A 135 -0.90 12.00 1.03
C TYR A 135 0.13 12.70 1.91
N ASN A 136 0.47 13.92 1.54
CA ASN A 136 1.22 14.88 2.33
C ASN A 136 0.23 15.79 3.09
N ARG A 137 0.28 15.73 4.42
CA ARG A 137 -0.53 16.55 5.33
C ARG A 137 0.26 17.81 5.73
N ARG A 138 0.14 18.87 4.92
CA ARG A 138 0.75 20.17 5.26
C ARG A 138 0.05 20.87 6.43
N SER A 139 -1.27 20.73 6.54
CA SER A 139 -2.10 21.28 7.63
C SER A 139 -3.42 20.52 7.74
N MET A 140 -4.19 20.70 8.82
CA MET A 140 -5.49 20.02 9.02
C MET A 140 -6.46 20.20 7.85
N LYS A 141 -6.38 21.33 7.13
CA LYS A 141 -7.25 21.67 6.00
C LYS A 141 -6.65 21.40 4.61
N ARG A 142 -5.33 21.22 4.48
CA ARG A 142 -4.66 21.06 3.18
C ARG A 142 -3.91 19.73 3.13
N LYS A 143 -4.46 18.81 2.34
CA LYS A 143 -3.88 17.50 2.03
C LYS A 143 -3.55 17.52 0.55
N GLU A 144 -2.30 17.22 0.22
CA GLU A 144 -1.86 17.07 -1.16
C GLU A 144 -1.58 15.60 -1.41
N MET A 145 -2.06 15.08 -2.53
CA MET A 145 -1.70 13.74 -2.94
C MET A 145 -0.27 13.79 -3.47
N VAL A 146 0.60 12.94 -2.93
CA VAL A 146 1.98 12.77 -3.41
C VAL A 146 1.97 11.87 -4.63
N GLY A 147 1.15 10.83 -4.59
CA GLY A 147 0.94 9.92 -5.69
C GLY A 147 0.12 8.72 -5.26
N TRP A 148 -0.22 7.87 -6.22
CA TRP A 148 -1.08 6.71 -6.01
C TRP A 148 -0.70 5.57 -6.94
N ILE A 149 -1.12 4.36 -6.59
CA ILE A 149 -1.04 3.16 -7.42
C ILE A 149 -2.27 2.29 -7.19
N SER A 150 -2.58 1.45 -8.16
CA SER A 150 -3.62 0.44 -8.04
C SER A 150 -3.12 -0.94 -8.47
N MET A 151 -3.53 -1.97 -7.75
CA MET A 151 -3.19 -3.38 -7.99
C MET A 151 -4.47 -4.21 -7.93
N GLY A 152 -4.58 -5.23 -8.78
CA GLY A 152 -5.76 -6.09 -8.87
C GLY A 152 -6.44 -5.99 -10.24
N GLN A 153 -7.78 -5.95 -10.27
CA GLN A 153 -8.55 -5.89 -11.51
C GLN A 153 -8.17 -4.67 -12.36
N ASN A 154 -8.11 -3.48 -11.75
CA ASN A 154 -7.77 -2.24 -12.43
C ASN A 154 -6.36 -1.77 -12.03
N SER A 155 -5.35 -2.57 -12.36
CA SER A 155 -3.94 -2.28 -12.04
C SER A 155 -3.42 -1.07 -12.82
N SER A 156 -2.61 -0.23 -12.17
CA SER A 156 -2.05 1.00 -12.77
C SER A 156 -0.93 0.75 -13.78
N GLY A 157 -0.35 -0.46 -13.76
CA GLY A 157 0.72 -0.87 -14.66
C GLY A 157 0.94 -2.38 -14.63
N GLU A 158 1.82 -2.85 -15.52
CA GLU A 158 2.17 -4.27 -15.64
C GLU A 158 2.90 -4.78 -14.38
N GLU A 159 3.76 -3.95 -13.77
CA GLU A 159 4.51 -4.34 -12.56
C GLU A 159 3.58 -4.60 -11.35
N GLU A 160 2.54 -3.77 -11.21
CA GLU A 160 1.47 -3.88 -10.22
C GLU A 160 0.63 -5.13 -10.44
N GLN A 161 0.25 -5.41 -11.69
CA GLN A 161 -0.50 -6.62 -12.05
C GLN A 161 0.32 -7.88 -11.78
N LEU A 162 1.60 -7.89 -12.15
CA LEU A 162 2.51 -8.98 -11.86
C LEU A 162 2.68 -9.19 -10.35
N HIS A 163 2.74 -8.12 -9.56
CA HIS A 163 2.85 -8.22 -8.10
C HIS A 163 1.60 -8.86 -7.48
N TRP A 164 0.43 -8.48 -7.99
CA TRP A 164 -0.84 -9.08 -7.58
C TRP A 164 -0.90 -10.57 -7.95
N GLN A 165 -0.44 -10.93 -9.15
CA GLN A 165 -0.39 -12.32 -9.62
C GLN A 165 0.59 -13.17 -8.80
N ASP A 166 1.80 -12.68 -8.57
CA ASP A 166 2.80 -13.37 -7.73
C ASP A 166 2.29 -13.60 -6.31
N MET A 167 1.53 -12.65 -5.75
CA MET A 167 0.91 -12.81 -4.44
C MET A 167 -0.22 -13.85 -4.43
N LYS A 168 -0.99 -14.01 -5.52
CA LYS A 168 -1.95 -15.10 -5.63
C LYS A 168 -1.26 -16.47 -5.66
N GLU A 169 -0.10 -16.54 -6.32
CA GLU A 169 0.67 -17.77 -6.48
C GLU A 169 1.54 -18.11 -5.26
N SER A 170 1.84 -17.12 -4.41
CA SER A 170 2.73 -17.29 -3.25
C SER A 170 2.12 -18.10 -2.10
N ARG A 171 0.87 -18.59 -2.21
CA ARG A 171 0.16 -19.46 -1.24
C ARG A 171 0.26 -18.96 0.20
N GLY A 172 0.09 -17.65 0.42
CA GLY A 172 0.15 -17.02 1.73
C GLY A 172 1.53 -16.49 2.14
N GLN A 173 2.57 -16.73 1.35
CA GLN A 173 3.85 -16.05 1.54
C GLN A 173 3.76 -14.58 1.13
N GLN A 174 4.46 -13.74 1.86
CA GLN A 174 4.53 -12.31 1.54
C GLN A 174 5.51 -12.05 0.41
N VAL A 175 5.01 -11.38 -0.63
CA VAL A 175 5.78 -10.89 -1.77
C VAL A 175 5.98 -9.39 -1.56
N CYS A 176 7.23 -8.93 -1.57
CA CYS A 176 7.54 -7.52 -1.37
C CYS A 176 8.14 -6.93 -2.66
N ARG A 177 7.56 -5.82 -3.14
CA ARG A 177 7.98 -5.15 -4.37
C ARG A 177 7.88 -3.63 -4.28
N TRP A 178 8.82 -2.96 -4.95
CA TRP A 178 8.80 -1.51 -5.15
C TRP A 178 7.88 -1.14 -6.31
N HIS A 179 7.04 -0.14 -6.09
CA HIS A 179 6.15 0.42 -7.09
C HIS A 179 6.40 1.92 -7.18
N VAL A 180 6.40 2.44 -8.41
CA VAL A 180 6.51 3.89 -8.64
C VAL A 180 5.12 4.49 -8.53
N LEU A 181 4.97 5.49 -7.67
CA LEU A 181 3.69 6.17 -7.52
C LEU A 181 3.43 7.04 -8.75
N LEU A 182 2.21 6.94 -9.28
CA LEU A 182 1.73 7.84 -10.32
C LEU A 182 1.45 9.21 -9.71
N GLU A 183 1.92 10.26 -10.39
CA GLU A 183 1.61 11.64 -10.04
C GLU A 183 0.13 11.95 -10.31
N SER A 184 -0.40 12.96 -9.59
CA SER A 184 -1.80 13.38 -9.66
C SER A 184 -1.96 14.71 -10.36
#